data_AF-A0A932D5A3-F1
#
_entry.id   AF-A0A932D5A3-F1
#
_cell.length_a   1.000
_cell.length_b   1.000
_cell.length_c   1.000
_cell.angle_alpha   90.00
_cell.angle_beta   90.00
_cell.angle_gamma   90.00
#
_symmetry.space_group_name_H-M   'P 1'
#
loop_
_entity.id
_entity.type
_entity.pdbx_description
1 polymer ?
#
loop_
_entity_poly.entity_id
_entity_poly.type
_entity_poly.pdbx_seq_one_letter_code
_entity_poly.pdbx_strand_id
1 'polypeptide(L)'
;ETKQARAARALRADCRIALTGTPVENNVGDLWSIMEFLNPGFLGTQGEFKRRFFLPIQVDRDPATTERLKRLTGPFLLRRLKTDKTIIADLPDKLEMKVFCPLTKEQASLYAAVVKDAGDALDESTGIQRKGLVLATLMKLKQVCNHPAQFLGDNSAIPGRSGKLARLTEMLEEVLAAHDRALVFTQFTEMGGLLRRHLQETFGREVLFLHGGVAKKQRDQMVERFQSDGDAPPVFLLSLKAGGTGLNLTRANHVFHFDRWWNPAVENQATDRAFRIGQTRNVQVHKFLCQGTLEEKIDEMIERKKEIAANVVGAGEGWLTELSTAELKDLFALRAEAVQE
;
A
#
# COMPACT_ATOMS: atom_id res chain seq x y z
N GLU A 1 -14.08 14.44 -18.07
CA GLU A 1 -13.19 13.41 -18.65
C GLU A 1 -11.74 13.84 -18.52
N THR A 2 -10.80 12.92 -18.27
CA THR A 2 -9.37 13.27 -18.04
C THR A 2 -8.62 13.46 -19.35
N LYS A 3 -7.54 14.26 -19.34
CA LYS A 3 -6.67 14.48 -20.52
C LYS A 3 -6.09 13.17 -21.05
N GLN A 4 -5.74 12.24 -20.16
CA GLN A 4 -5.21 10.92 -20.52
C GLN A 4 -6.23 10.05 -21.26
N ALA A 5 -7.48 9.97 -20.76
CA ALA A 5 -8.53 9.18 -21.41
C ALA A 5 -8.84 9.71 -22.83
N ARG A 6 -8.89 11.04 -22.98
CA ARG A 6 -9.09 11.69 -24.30
C ARG A 6 -7.95 11.36 -25.26
N ALA A 7 -6.70 11.43 -24.81
CA ALA A 7 -5.54 11.11 -25.63
C ALA A 7 -5.51 9.62 -26.04
N ALA A 8 -5.75 8.70 -25.09
CA ALA A 8 -5.76 7.27 -25.37
C ALA A 8 -6.80 6.90 -26.43
N ARG A 9 -8.03 7.44 -26.35
CA ARG A 9 -9.10 7.15 -27.31
C ARG A 9 -8.92 7.81 -28.68
N ALA A 10 -8.07 8.83 -28.79
CA ALA A 10 -7.75 9.44 -30.08
C ALA A 10 -6.83 8.56 -30.93
N LEU A 11 -6.17 7.55 -30.33
CA LEU A 11 -5.32 6.61 -31.03
C LEU A 11 -6.15 5.68 -31.92
N ARG A 12 -5.80 5.64 -33.21
CA ARG A 12 -6.38 4.68 -34.16
C ARG A 12 -5.62 3.36 -34.03
N ALA A 13 -6.36 2.28 -33.77
CA ALA A 13 -5.82 0.94 -33.64
C ALA A 13 -6.91 -0.07 -33.99
N ASP A 14 -6.55 -1.14 -34.70
CA ASP A 14 -7.46 -2.22 -35.09
C ASP A 14 -7.78 -3.17 -33.93
N CYS A 15 -6.88 -3.24 -32.94
CA CYS A 15 -7.02 -4.05 -31.73
C CYS A 15 -6.60 -3.24 -30.51
N ARG A 16 -7.34 -3.39 -29.41
CA ARG A 16 -7.08 -2.69 -28.14
C ARG A 16 -7.09 -3.68 -26.99
N ILE A 17 -6.06 -3.62 -26.15
CA ILE A 17 -5.94 -4.44 -24.93
C ILE A 17 -5.65 -3.49 -23.77
N ALA A 18 -6.40 -3.62 -22.69
CA ALA A 18 -6.17 -2.90 -21.45
C ALA A 18 -5.64 -3.89 -20.40
N LEU A 19 -4.43 -3.64 -19.90
CA LEU A 19 -3.83 -4.41 -18.81
C LEU A 19 -3.97 -3.63 -17.51
N THR A 20 -4.55 -4.26 -16.51
CA THR A 20 -4.72 -3.69 -15.18
C THR A 20 -4.64 -4.83 -14.17
N GLY A 21 -3.88 -4.63 -13.10
CA GLY A 21 -3.79 -5.61 -12.01
C GLY A 21 -5.14 -5.82 -11.33
N THR A 22 -6.03 -4.83 -11.43
CA THR A 22 -7.24 -4.71 -10.63
C THR A 22 -8.34 -4.01 -11.45
N PRO A 23 -9.03 -4.75 -12.35
CA PRO A 23 -9.83 -4.16 -13.43
C PRO A 23 -11.02 -3.29 -13.01
N VAL A 24 -11.41 -3.30 -11.73
CA VAL A 24 -12.60 -2.62 -11.20
C VAL A 24 -12.29 -1.91 -9.88
N GLU A 25 -11.03 -1.56 -9.61
CA GLU A 25 -10.65 -1.23 -8.23
C GLU A 25 -11.11 0.14 -7.73
N ASN A 26 -11.28 1.15 -8.58
CA ASN A 26 -11.39 2.51 -8.05
C ASN A 26 -12.83 3.01 -7.94
N ASN A 27 -13.68 2.66 -8.90
CA ASN A 27 -15.11 2.95 -8.94
C ASN A 27 -15.72 2.30 -10.21
N VAL A 28 -17.04 2.16 -10.25
CA VAL A 28 -17.81 1.68 -11.41
C VAL A 28 -17.58 2.52 -12.68
N GLY A 29 -17.21 3.80 -12.53
CA GLY A 29 -16.87 4.72 -13.63
C GLY A 29 -15.50 4.51 -14.28
N ASP A 30 -14.53 3.92 -13.58
CA ASP A 30 -13.24 3.54 -14.17
C ASP A 30 -13.45 2.41 -15.18
N LEU A 31 -14.35 1.47 -14.86
CA LEU A 31 -14.79 0.45 -15.79
C LEU A 31 -15.42 1.06 -17.04
N TRP A 32 -16.25 2.11 -16.91
CA TRP A 32 -16.77 2.82 -18.08
C TRP A 32 -15.65 3.42 -18.93
N SER A 33 -14.66 4.06 -18.31
CA SER A 33 -13.56 4.69 -19.03
C SER A 33 -12.71 3.67 -19.80
N ILE A 34 -12.44 2.50 -19.19
CA ILE A 34 -11.72 1.39 -19.85
C ILE A 34 -12.58 0.79 -20.97
N MET A 35 -13.86 0.53 -20.71
CA MET A 35 -14.77 -0.03 -21.70
C MET A 35 -15.02 0.91 -22.88
N GLU A 36 -15.07 2.22 -22.65
CA GLU A 36 -15.20 3.22 -23.71
C GLU A 36 -13.91 3.31 -24.56
N PHE A 37 -12.74 3.02 -23.98
CA PHE A 37 -11.51 2.85 -24.76
C PHE A 37 -11.50 1.56 -25.58
N LEU A 38 -11.90 0.43 -24.98
CA LEU A 38 -11.89 -0.86 -25.66
C LEU A 38 -12.99 -0.98 -26.72
N ASN A 39 -14.22 -0.61 -26.35
CA ASN A 39 -15.46 -0.77 -27.11
C ASN A 39 -16.29 0.53 -27.05
N PRO A 40 -15.92 1.58 -27.83
CA PRO A 40 -16.60 2.87 -27.78
C PRO A 40 -18.12 2.77 -27.97
N GLY A 41 -18.87 3.43 -27.10
CA GLY A 41 -20.34 3.47 -27.13
C GLY A 41 -21.06 2.24 -26.56
N PHE A 42 -20.35 1.15 -26.23
CA PHE A 42 -20.98 -0.10 -25.75
C PHE A 42 -21.81 0.09 -24.46
N LEU A 43 -21.34 0.95 -23.55
CA LEU A 43 -22.04 1.25 -22.30
C LEU A 43 -22.86 2.55 -22.35
N GLY A 44 -23.01 3.14 -23.52
CA GLY A 44 -23.63 4.45 -23.72
C GLY A 44 -22.77 5.60 -23.23
N THR A 45 -23.37 6.80 -23.20
CA THR A 45 -22.67 8.01 -22.78
C THR A 45 -22.35 7.98 -21.27
N GLN A 46 -21.38 8.80 -20.84
CA GLN A 46 -20.99 8.88 -19.43
C GLN A 46 -22.19 9.21 -18.52
N GLY A 47 -23.09 10.10 -18.95
CA GLY A 47 -24.28 10.49 -18.19
C GLY A 47 -25.29 9.35 -18.05
N GLU A 48 -25.52 8.60 -19.13
CA GLU A 48 -26.40 7.43 -19.10
C GLU A 48 -25.83 6.31 -18.23
N PHE A 49 -24.53 6.04 -18.36
CA PHE A 49 -23.85 5.06 -17.53
C PHE A 49 -23.95 5.46 -16.05
N LYS A 50 -23.75 6.75 -15.74
CA LYS A 50 -23.85 7.26 -14.38
C LYS A 50 -25.25 7.00 -13.78
N ARG A 51 -26.30 7.28 -14.54
CA ARG A 51 -27.70 7.07 -14.11
C ARG A 51 -28.06 5.59 -14.02
N ARG A 52 -27.65 4.77 -14.99
CA ARG A 52 -28.08 3.37 -15.13
C ARG A 52 -27.30 2.38 -14.27
N PHE A 53 -26.05 2.71 -13.95
CA PHE A 53 -25.15 1.78 -13.26
C PHE A 53 -24.46 2.43 -12.07
N PHE A 54 -23.80 3.58 -12.25
CA PHE A 54 -22.98 4.16 -11.19
C PHE A 54 -23.79 4.51 -9.94
N LEU A 55 -24.88 5.30 -10.08
CA LEU A 55 -25.69 5.72 -8.94
C LEU A 55 -26.38 4.53 -8.25
N PRO A 56 -27.06 3.60 -8.97
CA PRO A 56 -27.65 2.42 -8.34
C PRO A 56 -26.63 1.54 -7.60
N ILE A 57 -25.43 1.36 -8.16
CA ILE A 57 -24.42 0.50 -7.54
C ILE A 57 -23.73 1.18 -6.35
N GLN A 58 -23.32 2.44 -6.50
CA GLN A 58 -22.53 3.10 -5.45
C GLN A 58 -23.37 3.75 -4.36
N VAL A 59 -24.54 4.30 -4.70
CA VAL A 59 -25.40 5.01 -3.75
C VAL A 59 -26.45 4.06 -3.19
N ASP A 60 -27.23 3.44 -4.07
CA ASP A 60 -28.38 2.61 -3.67
C ASP A 60 -27.97 1.18 -3.28
N ARG A 61 -26.70 0.81 -3.53
CA ARG A 61 -26.13 -0.53 -3.29
C ARG A 61 -26.95 -1.66 -3.92
N ASP A 62 -27.51 -1.42 -5.10
CA ASP A 62 -28.38 -2.38 -5.78
C ASP A 62 -27.58 -3.59 -6.35
N PRO A 63 -27.80 -4.81 -5.81
CA PRO A 63 -27.12 -6.00 -6.29
C PRO A 63 -27.55 -6.42 -7.70
N ALA A 64 -28.80 -6.14 -8.10
CA ALA A 64 -29.31 -6.54 -9.41
C ALA A 64 -28.63 -5.76 -10.54
N THR A 65 -28.45 -4.46 -10.35
CA THR A 65 -27.70 -3.60 -11.29
C THR A 65 -26.23 -4.00 -11.36
N THR A 66 -25.62 -4.38 -10.23
CA THR A 66 -24.24 -4.90 -10.19
C THR A 66 -24.11 -6.15 -11.07
N GLU A 67 -25.00 -7.12 -10.92
CA GLU A 67 -24.96 -8.38 -11.68
C GLU A 67 -25.26 -8.18 -13.16
N ARG A 68 -26.15 -7.23 -13.49
CA ARG A 68 -26.39 -6.82 -14.87
C ARG A 68 -25.13 -6.25 -15.53
N LEU A 69 -24.42 -5.36 -14.84
CA LEU A 69 -23.19 -4.78 -15.37
C LEU A 69 -22.12 -5.86 -15.60
N LYS A 70 -21.93 -6.78 -14.63
CA LYS A 70 -20.99 -7.89 -14.77
C LYS A 70 -21.29 -8.77 -15.98
N ARG A 71 -22.56 -9.10 -16.24
CA ARG A 71 -22.96 -9.89 -17.41
C ARG A 71 -22.66 -9.18 -18.73
N LEU A 72 -22.84 -7.85 -18.78
CA LEU A 72 -22.55 -7.06 -19.98
C LEU A 72 -21.05 -6.95 -20.26
N THR A 73 -20.23 -6.78 -19.22
CA THR A 73 -18.77 -6.59 -19.38
C THR A 73 -17.96 -7.88 -19.35
N GLY A 74 -18.53 -8.97 -18.82
CA GLY A 74 -17.90 -10.27 -18.66
C GLY A 74 -17.18 -10.80 -19.92
N PRO A 75 -17.78 -10.77 -21.12
CA PRO A 75 -17.13 -11.25 -22.34
C PRO A 75 -15.84 -10.51 -22.72
N PHE A 76 -15.64 -9.29 -22.21
CA PHE A 76 -14.47 -8.45 -22.51
C PHE A 76 -13.43 -8.48 -21.37
N LEU A 77 -13.74 -9.14 -20.26
CA LEU A 77 -12.92 -9.14 -19.06
C LEU A 77 -12.39 -10.55 -18.78
N LEU A 78 -11.10 -10.73 -19.00
CA LEU A 78 -10.38 -11.92 -18.54
C LEU A 78 -9.64 -11.59 -17.24
N ARG A 79 -10.10 -12.18 -16.13
CA ARG A 79 -9.44 -12.07 -14.82
C ARG A 79 -9.05 -13.46 -14.33
N ARG A 80 -7.81 -13.61 -13.88
CA ARG A 80 -7.28 -14.82 -13.27
C ARG A 80 -6.66 -14.47 -11.92
N LEU A 81 -6.91 -15.28 -10.90
CA LEU A 81 -6.31 -15.10 -9.58
C LEU A 81 -5.06 -15.96 -9.47
N LYS A 82 -4.04 -15.47 -8.75
CA LYS A 82 -2.81 -16.26 -8.53
C LYS A 82 -3.04 -17.48 -7.64
N THR A 83 -4.08 -17.44 -6.81
CA THR A 83 -4.54 -18.54 -5.97
C THR A 83 -5.39 -19.56 -6.74
N ASP A 84 -5.65 -19.31 -8.02
CA ASP A 84 -6.35 -20.27 -8.87
C ASP A 84 -5.43 -21.46 -9.18
N LYS A 85 -5.58 -22.53 -8.40
CA LYS A 85 -4.80 -23.76 -8.54
C LYS A 85 -5.01 -24.48 -9.88
N THR A 86 -6.06 -24.13 -10.63
CA THR A 86 -6.26 -24.67 -11.99
C THR A 86 -5.31 -24.05 -13.02
N ILE A 87 -4.69 -22.91 -12.69
CA ILE A 87 -3.81 -22.14 -13.58
C ILE A 87 -2.37 -22.16 -13.06
N ILE A 88 -2.18 -22.12 -11.74
CA ILE A 88 -0.85 -22.12 -11.11
C ILE A 88 -0.81 -23.19 -10.02
N ALA A 89 -0.34 -24.39 -10.37
CA ALA A 89 -0.24 -25.52 -9.45
C ALA A 89 0.94 -25.41 -8.48
N ASP A 90 1.98 -24.65 -8.86
CA ASP A 90 3.29 -24.67 -8.20
C ASP A 90 3.56 -23.48 -7.27
N LEU A 91 2.60 -22.56 -7.10
CA LEU A 91 2.80 -21.45 -6.15
C LEU A 91 2.64 -21.98 -4.72
N PRO A 92 3.63 -21.77 -3.84
CA PRO A 92 3.56 -22.18 -2.43
C PRO A 92 2.55 -21.33 -1.65
N ASP A 93 2.36 -21.64 -0.36
CA ASP A 93 1.40 -20.90 0.45
C ASP A 93 1.90 -19.48 0.76
N LYS A 94 0.95 -18.55 0.83
CA LYS A 94 1.18 -17.16 1.25
C LYS A 94 0.44 -16.92 2.56
N LEU A 95 1.18 -16.59 3.61
CA LEU A 95 0.64 -16.26 4.93
C LEU A 95 0.75 -14.76 5.16
N GLU A 96 -0.38 -14.10 5.44
CA GLU A 96 -0.40 -12.67 5.76
C GLU A 96 -0.75 -12.46 7.24
N MET A 97 0.09 -11.70 7.94
CA MET A 97 -0.02 -11.45 9.37
C MET A 97 0.04 -9.95 9.66
N LYS A 98 -0.80 -9.50 10.59
CA LYS A 98 -0.69 -8.16 11.19
C LYS A 98 0.31 -8.24 12.35
N VAL A 99 1.26 -7.32 12.37
CA VAL A 99 2.25 -7.21 13.44
C VAL A 99 2.03 -5.89 14.16
N PHE A 100 1.56 -5.98 15.40
CA PHE A 100 1.33 -4.80 16.23
C PHE A 100 2.63 -4.36 16.89
N CYS A 101 2.95 -3.08 16.73
CA CYS A 101 4.15 -2.44 17.25
C CYS A 101 3.70 -1.36 18.25
N PRO A 102 4.01 -1.48 19.55
CA PRO A 102 3.68 -0.43 20.51
C PRO A 102 4.47 0.84 20.20
N LEU A 103 3.92 2.01 20.54
CA LEU A 103 4.68 3.25 20.46
C LEU A 103 5.65 3.35 21.64
N THR A 104 6.83 3.92 21.39
CA THR A 104 7.70 4.39 22.48
C THR A 104 7.08 5.63 23.15
N LYS A 105 7.53 5.95 24.37
CA LYS A 105 7.10 7.17 25.09
C LYS A 105 7.35 8.45 24.30
N GLU A 106 8.47 8.50 23.58
CA GLU A 106 8.78 9.60 22.68
C GLU A 106 7.79 9.68 21.52
N GLN A 107 7.54 8.56 20.82
CA GLN A 107 6.57 8.51 19.73
C GLN A 107 5.17 8.90 20.19
N ALA A 108 4.71 8.40 21.33
CA ALA A 108 3.41 8.74 21.89
C ALA A 108 3.29 10.25 22.18
N SER A 109 4.35 10.86 22.71
CA SER A 109 4.40 12.29 23.01
C SER A 109 4.37 13.14 21.73
N LEU A 110 5.18 12.78 20.72
CA LEU A 110 5.18 13.44 19.41
C LEU A 110 3.84 13.28 18.69
N TYR A 111 3.26 12.07 18.76
CA TYR A 111 1.99 11.76 18.15
C TYR A 111 0.88 12.61 18.77
N ALA A 112 0.79 12.67 20.10
CA ALA A 112 -0.18 13.48 20.82
C ALA A 112 -0.07 14.98 20.47
N ALA A 113 1.15 15.50 20.34
CA ALA A 113 1.39 16.88 19.90
C ALA A 113 0.83 17.14 18.49
N VAL A 114 1.12 16.25 17.53
CA VAL A 114 0.60 16.38 16.16
C VAL A 114 -0.93 16.30 16.12
N VAL A 115 -1.55 15.41 16.92
CA VAL A 115 -3.02 15.30 17.00
C VAL A 115 -3.65 16.58 17.56
N LYS A 116 -3.06 17.14 18.62
CA LYS A 116 -3.53 18.39 19.23
C LYS A 116 -3.48 19.53 18.23
N ASP A 117 -2.32 19.76 17.62
CA ASP A 117 -2.13 20.84 16.63
C ASP A 117 -3.08 20.70 15.44
N ALA A 118 -3.31 19.46 14.98
CA ALA A 118 -4.26 19.20 13.90
C ALA A 118 -5.71 19.43 14.32
N GLY A 119 -6.07 19.09 15.56
CA GLY A 119 -7.42 19.29 16.10
C GLY A 119 -7.83 20.76 16.09
N ASP A 120 -6.94 21.63 16.57
CA ASP A 120 -7.16 23.08 16.61
C ASP A 120 -7.28 23.65 15.18
N ALA A 121 -6.39 23.27 14.27
CA ALA A 121 -6.40 23.75 12.89
C ALA A 121 -7.57 23.19 12.04
N LEU A 122 -8.13 22.03 12.38
CA LEU A 122 -9.26 21.44 11.66
C LEU A 122 -10.59 22.14 11.94
N ASP A 123 -10.73 22.76 13.12
CA ASP A 123 -11.95 23.49 13.47
C ASP A 123 -12.05 24.82 12.69
N GLU A 124 -10.91 25.39 12.30
CA GLU A 124 -10.83 26.68 11.61
C GLU A 124 -10.76 26.58 10.08
N SER A 125 -10.56 25.38 9.52
CA SER A 125 -10.28 25.19 8.10
C SER A 125 -11.45 24.61 7.31
N THR A 126 -11.65 25.11 6.08
CA THR A 126 -12.69 24.60 5.16
C THR A 126 -12.15 24.37 3.75
N GLY A 127 -12.93 23.68 2.91
CA GLY A 127 -12.62 23.50 1.49
C GLY A 127 -11.25 22.84 1.23
N ILE A 128 -10.49 23.39 0.28
CA ILE A 128 -9.21 22.82 -0.17
C ILE A 128 -8.12 22.89 0.90
N GLN A 129 -8.15 23.93 1.75
CA GLN A 129 -7.21 24.10 2.84
C GLN A 129 -7.35 22.97 3.87
N ARG A 130 -8.59 22.61 4.21
CA ARG A 130 -8.88 21.47 5.08
C ARG A 130 -8.33 20.16 4.51
N LYS A 131 -8.53 19.90 3.20
CA LYS A 131 -7.99 18.68 2.56
C LYS A 131 -6.46 18.63 2.64
N GLY A 132 -5.79 19.76 2.39
CA GLY A 132 -4.35 19.88 2.53
C GLY A 132 -3.87 19.61 3.96
N LEU A 133 -4.55 20.17 4.95
CA LEU A 133 -4.26 19.94 6.36
C LEU A 133 -4.39 18.47 6.75
N VAL A 134 -5.49 17.81 6.36
CA VAL A 134 -5.71 16.38 6.62
C VAL A 134 -4.57 15.53 6.06
N LEU A 135 -4.20 15.74 4.80
CA LEU A 135 -3.12 14.99 4.17
C LEU A 135 -1.77 15.26 4.85
N ALA A 136 -1.48 16.51 5.22
CA ALA A 136 -0.26 16.86 5.94
C ALA A 136 -0.20 16.19 7.33
N THR A 137 -1.31 16.20 8.07
CA THR A 137 -1.42 15.52 9.38
C THR A 137 -1.25 14.01 9.24
N LEU A 138 -1.91 13.38 8.26
CA LEU A 138 -1.72 11.95 7.97
C LEU A 138 -0.26 11.61 7.70
N MET A 139 0.44 12.43 6.89
CA MET A 139 1.86 12.24 6.62
C MET A 139 2.70 12.34 7.89
N LYS A 140 2.49 13.37 8.71
CA LYS A 140 3.22 13.58 9.98
C LYS A 140 3.01 12.41 10.93
N LEU A 141 1.77 11.99 11.16
CA LEU A 141 1.46 10.88 12.05
C LEU A 141 2.11 9.57 11.57
N LYS A 142 2.08 9.29 10.26
CA LYS A 142 2.79 8.13 9.69
C LYS A 142 4.30 8.20 9.93
N GLN A 143 4.92 9.37 9.77
CA GLN A 143 6.35 9.56 10.07
C GLN A 143 6.65 9.31 11.55
N VAL A 144 5.81 9.78 12.47
CA VAL A 144 5.94 9.52 13.91
C VAL A 144 5.85 8.02 14.22
N CYS A 145 4.84 7.33 13.66
CA CYS A 145 4.68 5.87 13.80
C CYS A 145 5.90 5.10 13.28
N ASN A 146 6.50 5.56 12.19
CA ASN A 146 7.71 4.96 11.62
C ASN A 146 8.94 5.19 12.49
N HIS A 147 9.30 6.45 12.73
CA HIS A 147 10.46 6.79 13.54
C HIS A 147 10.51 8.29 13.91
N PRO A 148 10.79 8.66 15.18
CA PRO A 148 10.98 10.07 15.58
C PRO A 148 11.98 10.84 14.71
N ALA A 149 13.16 10.28 14.45
CA ALA A 149 14.16 10.90 13.57
C ALA A 149 13.67 11.14 12.12
N GLN A 150 12.71 10.35 11.62
CA GLN A 150 12.08 10.62 10.31
C GLN A 150 11.18 11.85 10.39
N PHE A 151 10.38 11.95 11.45
CA PHE A 151 9.48 13.09 11.66
C PHE A 151 10.24 14.39 11.96
N LEU A 152 11.27 14.33 12.79
CA LEU A 152 12.05 15.49 13.24
C LEU A 152 13.07 15.96 12.19
N GLY A 153 13.61 15.05 11.37
CA GLY A 153 14.61 15.38 10.35
C GLY A 153 15.94 15.90 10.93
N ASP A 154 16.27 15.53 12.17
CA ASP A 154 17.33 16.13 12.99
C ASP A 154 18.63 15.31 13.05
N ASN A 155 18.74 14.21 12.28
CA ASN A 155 19.87 13.27 12.29
C ASN A 155 20.21 12.69 13.68
N SER A 156 19.24 12.66 14.59
CA SER A 156 19.37 12.05 15.90
C SER A 156 19.62 10.53 15.84
N ALA A 157 20.04 9.96 16.98
CA ALA A 157 20.31 8.52 17.08
C ALA A 157 19.09 7.67 16.71
N ILE A 158 19.30 6.53 16.04
CA ILE A 158 18.24 5.67 15.51
C ILE A 158 17.79 4.57 16.50
N PRO A 159 18.69 3.84 17.18
CA PRO A 159 18.28 2.71 18.01
C PRO A 159 17.35 3.10 19.19
N GLY A 160 16.40 2.21 19.52
CA GLY A 160 15.58 2.29 20.74
C GLY A 160 14.45 3.33 20.74
N ARG A 161 14.21 4.04 19.63
CA ARG A 161 13.25 5.16 19.58
C ARG A 161 11.97 4.87 18.80
N SER A 162 11.89 3.73 18.13
CA SER A 162 10.71 3.30 17.37
C SER A 162 10.35 1.85 17.66
N GLY A 163 9.08 1.61 18.01
CA GLY A 163 8.58 0.25 18.22
C GLY A 163 8.55 -0.58 16.93
N LYS A 164 8.26 0.04 15.78
CA LYS A 164 8.36 -0.64 14.48
C LYS A 164 9.80 -1.03 14.15
N LEU A 165 10.76 -0.15 14.43
CA LEU A 165 12.17 -0.46 14.19
C LEU A 165 12.64 -1.62 15.08
N ALA A 166 12.28 -1.58 16.37
CA ALA A 166 12.58 -2.67 17.31
C ALA A 166 12.01 -3.99 16.81
N ARG A 167 10.71 -4.01 16.48
CA ARG A 167 10.05 -5.23 16.00
C ARG A 167 10.60 -5.74 14.67
N LEU A 168 10.93 -4.85 13.73
CA LEU A 168 11.58 -5.23 12.48
C LEU A 168 12.94 -5.87 12.75
N THR A 169 13.73 -5.30 13.65
CA THR A 169 15.07 -5.78 13.98
C THR A 169 14.99 -7.19 14.59
N GLU A 170 14.12 -7.40 15.57
CA GLU A 170 13.87 -8.72 16.19
C GLU A 170 13.46 -9.77 15.14
N MET A 171 12.47 -9.46 14.31
CA MET A 171 11.99 -10.41 13.30
C MET A 171 13.03 -10.68 12.22
N LEU A 172 13.83 -9.69 11.84
CA LEU A 172 14.92 -9.90 10.87
C LEU A 172 16.05 -10.74 11.47
N GLU A 173 16.34 -10.64 12.76
CA GLU A 173 17.30 -11.51 13.43
C GLU A 173 16.91 -12.99 13.27
N GLU A 174 15.65 -13.33 13.52
CA GLU A 174 15.11 -14.68 13.31
C GLU A 174 15.19 -15.13 11.84
N VAL A 175 14.82 -14.26 10.90
CA VAL A 175 14.89 -14.53 9.45
C VAL A 175 16.33 -14.81 9.02
N LEU A 176 17.28 -13.99 9.48
CA LEU A 176 18.69 -14.13 9.11
C LEU A 176 19.30 -15.38 9.73
N ALA A 177 18.92 -15.73 10.97
CA ALA A 177 19.34 -16.97 11.64
C ALA A 177 18.82 -18.22 10.90
N ALA A 178 17.64 -18.15 10.29
CA ALA A 178 17.10 -19.21 9.44
C ALA A 178 17.72 -19.25 8.01
N HIS A 179 18.68 -18.38 7.71
CA HIS A 179 19.24 -18.17 6.37
C HIS A 179 18.20 -17.78 5.31
N ASP A 180 17.14 -17.10 5.75
CA ASP A 180 16.07 -16.60 4.91
C ASP A 180 16.36 -15.19 4.39
N ARG A 181 15.58 -14.78 3.39
CA ARG A 181 15.74 -13.46 2.77
C ARG A 181 14.47 -12.66 2.86
N ALA A 182 14.64 -11.36 3.12
CA ALA A 182 13.56 -10.44 3.38
C ALA A 182 13.50 -9.30 2.35
N LEU A 183 12.28 -9.00 1.89
CA LEU A 183 11.96 -7.70 1.32
C LEU A 183 11.37 -6.81 2.41
N VAL A 184 11.81 -5.57 2.48
CA VAL A 184 11.26 -4.58 3.41
C VAL A 184 10.78 -3.38 2.61
N PHE A 185 9.47 -3.12 2.69
CA PHE A 185 8.81 -2.04 1.97
C PHE A 185 8.52 -0.86 2.89
N THR A 186 8.79 0.34 2.37
CA THR A 186 8.40 1.61 2.99
C THR A 186 7.93 2.58 1.91
N GLN A 187 6.96 3.43 2.22
CA GLN A 187 6.52 4.49 1.32
C GLN A 187 7.50 5.67 1.28
N PHE A 188 8.37 5.79 2.28
CA PHE A 188 9.25 6.94 2.47
C PHE A 188 10.71 6.60 2.15
N THR A 189 11.27 7.28 1.16
CA THR A 189 12.69 7.08 0.78
C THR A 189 13.64 7.42 1.93
N GLU A 190 13.34 8.48 2.68
CA GLU A 190 14.07 8.89 3.89
C GLU A 190 14.13 7.77 4.94
N MET A 191 12.99 7.13 5.23
CA MET A 191 12.94 6.01 6.16
C MET A 191 13.72 4.81 5.64
N GLY A 192 13.66 4.53 4.34
CA GLY A 192 14.49 3.49 3.72
C GLY A 192 15.98 3.73 3.91
N GLY A 193 16.43 5.00 3.87
CA GLY A 193 17.80 5.38 4.22
C GLY A 193 18.14 5.14 5.69
N LEU A 194 17.24 5.46 6.62
CA LEU A 194 17.40 5.19 8.05
C LEU A 194 17.49 3.69 8.33
N LEU A 195 16.55 2.91 7.79
CA LEU A 195 16.52 1.45 7.90
C LEU A 195 17.80 0.83 7.35
N ARG A 196 18.24 1.24 6.16
CA ARG A 196 19.46 0.69 5.56
C ARG A 196 20.67 0.84 6.47
N ARG A 197 20.90 2.04 7.02
CA ARG A 197 22.03 2.30 7.92
C ARG A 197 21.94 1.44 9.18
N HIS A 198 20.80 1.51 9.87
CA HIS A 198 20.56 0.77 11.11
C HIS A 198 20.74 -0.74 10.93
N LEU A 199 20.14 -1.33 9.88
CA LEU A 199 20.18 -2.78 9.66
C LEU A 199 21.59 -3.25 9.24
N GLN A 200 22.33 -2.46 8.45
CA GLN A 200 23.72 -2.78 8.12
C GLN A 200 24.63 -2.73 9.35
N GLU A 201 24.47 -1.71 10.20
CA GLU A 201 25.23 -1.57 11.45
C GLU A 201 24.91 -2.69 12.44
N THR A 202 23.62 -3.04 12.55
CA THR A 202 23.15 -4.07 13.50
C THR A 202 23.59 -5.47 13.10
N PHE A 203 23.45 -5.83 11.82
CA PHE A 203 23.71 -7.21 11.37
C PHE A 203 25.10 -7.41 10.75
N GLY A 204 25.84 -6.34 10.48
CA GLY A 204 27.15 -6.42 9.80
C GLY A 204 27.07 -7.00 8.38
N ARG A 205 25.90 -6.92 7.73
CA ARG A 205 25.66 -7.44 6.37
C ARG A 205 25.20 -6.33 5.44
N GLU A 206 25.50 -6.47 4.16
CA GLU A 206 25.00 -5.56 3.13
C GLU A 206 23.46 -5.57 3.12
N VAL A 207 22.86 -4.37 3.04
CA VAL A 207 21.42 -4.19 2.84
C VAL A 207 21.23 -3.36 1.58
N LEU A 208 20.57 -3.96 0.58
CA LEU A 208 20.27 -3.28 -0.68
C LEU A 208 19.10 -2.32 -0.48
N PHE A 209 19.10 -1.21 -1.23
CA PHE A 209 17.97 -0.27 -1.21
C PHE A 209 17.64 0.27 -2.60
N LEU A 210 16.44 -0.07 -3.08
CA LEU A 210 15.91 0.36 -4.36
C LEU A 210 14.85 1.44 -4.13
N HIS A 211 15.11 2.63 -4.67
CA HIS A 211 14.18 3.76 -4.68
C HIS A 211 14.12 4.43 -6.05
N GLY A 212 13.20 5.40 -6.23
CA GLY A 212 12.89 5.98 -7.55
C GLY A 212 14.03 6.78 -8.18
N GLY A 213 15.05 7.15 -7.39
CA GLY A 213 16.25 7.84 -7.86
C GLY A 213 17.35 6.92 -8.39
N VAL A 214 17.20 5.59 -8.24
CA VAL A 214 18.19 4.62 -8.71
C VAL A 214 18.08 4.43 -10.22
N ALA A 215 19.19 4.60 -10.94
CA ALA A 215 19.26 4.42 -12.38
C ALA A 215 18.94 2.96 -12.78
N LYS A 216 18.35 2.76 -13.97
CA LYS A 216 17.91 1.43 -14.43
C LYS A 216 19.03 0.37 -14.36
N LYS A 217 20.24 0.69 -14.82
CA LYS A 217 21.39 -0.23 -14.78
C LYS A 217 21.73 -0.67 -13.35
N GLN A 218 21.73 0.25 -12.40
CA GLN A 218 22.00 -0.07 -10.99
C GLN A 218 20.86 -0.87 -10.36
N ARG A 219 19.62 -0.58 -10.74
CA ARG A 219 18.45 -1.38 -10.34
C ARG A 219 18.61 -2.83 -10.78
N ASP A 220 18.94 -3.07 -12.04
CA ASP A 220 19.09 -4.42 -12.58
C ASP A 220 20.22 -5.17 -11.84
N GLN A 221 21.34 -4.49 -11.55
CA GLN A 221 22.43 -5.04 -10.74
C GLN A 221 22.02 -5.39 -9.30
N MET A 222 21.24 -4.55 -8.62
CA MET A 222 20.75 -4.84 -7.28
C MET A 222 19.83 -6.06 -7.26
N VAL A 223 18.95 -6.19 -8.27
CA VAL A 223 18.04 -7.34 -8.41
C VAL A 223 18.83 -8.61 -8.65
N GLU A 224 19.80 -8.59 -9.57
CA GLU A 224 20.68 -9.72 -9.84
C GLU A 224 21.47 -10.12 -8.58
N ARG A 225 22.06 -9.15 -7.87
CA ARG A 225 22.81 -9.34 -6.62
C ARG A 225 21.94 -9.95 -5.51
N PHE A 226 20.68 -9.55 -5.41
CA PHE A 226 19.77 -10.14 -4.43
C PHE A 226 19.32 -11.56 -4.81
N GLN A 227 19.21 -11.84 -6.10
CA GLN A 227 18.73 -13.12 -6.62
C GLN A 227 19.85 -14.19 -6.71
N SER A 228 21.12 -13.79 -6.62
CA SER A 228 22.27 -14.70 -6.69
C SER A 228 22.37 -15.62 -5.46
N ASP A 229 23.06 -16.75 -5.65
CA ASP A 229 23.43 -17.65 -4.55
C ASP A 229 24.69 -17.14 -3.80
N GLY A 230 25.04 -17.80 -2.69
CA GLY A 230 26.22 -17.46 -1.88
C GLY A 230 25.99 -16.27 -0.93
N ASP A 231 26.97 -15.37 -0.84
CA ASP A 231 26.95 -14.19 0.04
C ASP A 231 26.12 -13.03 -0.55
N ALA A 232 24.91 -13.35 -1.01
CA ALA A 232 23.95 -12.35 -1.44
C ALA A 232 23.38 -11.61 -0.22
N PRO A 233 23.05 -10.32 -0.35
CA PRO A 233 22.44 -9.53 0.72
C PRO A 233 21.14 -10.19 1.23
N PRO A 234 21.01 -10.45 2.54
CA PRO A 234 19.82 -11.11 3.08
C PRO A 234 18.59 -10.19 3.11
N VAL A 235 18.79 -8.87 3.06
CA VAL A 235 17.72 -7.87 3.13
C VAL A 235 17.77 -6.95 1.93
N PHE A 236 16.61 -6.76 1.29
CA PHE A 236 16.43 -5.78 0.21
C PHE A 236 15.29 -4.83 0.57
N LEU A 237 15.63 -3.56 0.79
CA LEU A 237 14.70 -2.47 1.01
C LEU A 237 14.16 -1.95 -0.34
N LEU A 238 12.86 -1.69 -0.41
CA LEU A 238 12.22 -1.13 -1.60
C LEU A 238 11.28 0.00 -1.21
N SER A 239 11.37 1.15 -1.88
CA SER A 239 10.30 2.13 -1.76
C SER A 239 9.08 1.71 -2.59
N LEU A 240 7.88 1.82 -2.01
CA LEU A 240 6.65 1.32 -2.64
C LEU A 240 6.43 1.88 -4.06
N LYS A 241 6.73 3.17 -4.27
CA LYS A 241 6.61 3.84 -5.56
C LYS A 241 7.69 3.46 -6.59
N ALA A 242 8.85 2.96 -6.17
CA ALA A 242 9.97 2.71 -7.08
C ALA A 242 9.84 1.44 -7.92
N GLY A 243 8.87 0.57 -7.62
CA GLY A 243 8.73 -0.71 -8.34
C GLY A 243 7.44 -0.86 -9.13
N GLY A 244 7.01 0.21 -9.82
CA GLY A 244 6.08 0.08 -10.95
C GLY A 244 6.62 -0.77 -12.11
N THR A 245 7.86 -1.26 -12.03
CA THR A 245 8.46 -2.24 -12.95
C THR A 245 8.32 -3.64 -12.36
N GLY A 246 7.92 -4.63 -13.15
CA GLY A 246 7.65 -6.01 -12.71
C GLY A 246 8.88 -6.79 -12.24
N LEU A 247 9.49 -6.38 -11.13
CA LEU A 247 10.63 -7.04 -10.47
C LEU A 247 10.25 -8.46 -10.02
N ASN A 248 11.13 -9.42 -10.27
CA ASN A 248 11.01 -10.79 -9.78
C ASN A 248 12.02 -10.99 -8.64
N LEU A 249 11.55 -11.17 -7.41
CA LEU A 249 12.35 -11.22 -6.19
C LEU A 249 12.05 -12.51 -5.40
N THR A 250 11.99 -13.63 -6.11
CA THR A 250 11.59 -14.95 -5.59
C THR A 250 12.54 -15.53 -4.57
N ARG A 251 13.78 -15.02 -4.43
CA ARG A 251 14.67 -15.45 -3.33
C ARG A 251 14.18 -15.01 -1.96
N ALA A 252 13.33 -13.99 -1.89
CA ALA A 252 12.71 -13.59 -0.64
C ALA A 252 11.51 -14.48 -0.31
N ASN A 253 11.48 -14.98 0.92
CA ASN A 253 10.35 -15.70 1.49
C ASN A 253 9.73 -14.95 2.67
N HIS A 254 10.31 -13.81 3.08
CA HIS A 254 9.72 -12.86 4.02
C HIS A 254 9.49 -11.51 3.35
N VAL A 255 8.33 -10.90 3.59
CA VAL A 255 7.96 -9.57 3.11
C VAL A 255 7.46 -8.76 4.29
N PHE A 256 8.13 -7.65 4.59
CA PHE A 256 7.73 -6.70 5.62
C PHE A 256 7.18 -5.44 4.98
N HIS A 257 5.95 -5.06 5.32
CA HIS A 257 5.40 -3.72 5.05
C HIS A 257 5.59 -2.89 6.31
N PHE A 258 6.66 -2.08 6.33
CA PHE A 258 7.05 -1.29 7.49
C PHE A 258 6.03 -0.18 7.79
N ASP A 259 5.49 0.44 6.76
CA ASP A 259 4.38 1.37 6.86
C ASP A 259 3.24 0.95 5.93
N ARG A 260 2.02 1.21 6.38
CA ARG A 260 0.82 0.80 5.65
C ARG A 260 0.52 1.76 4.52
N TRP A 261 0.23 1.15 3.38
CA TRP A 261 -0.34 1.86 2.25
C TRP A 261 -1.84 1.58 2.20
N TRP A 262 -2.66 2.63 2.33
CA TRP A 262 -4.11 2.49 2.49
C TRP A 262 -4.83 1.97 1.24
N ASN A 263 -4.14 1.83 0.11
CA ASN A 263 -4.64 1.12 -1.07
C ASN A 263 -4.11 -0.33 -1.05
N PRO A 264 -4.95 -1.34 -0.72
CA PRO A 264 -4.54 -2.74 -0.66
C PRO A 264 -3.92 -3.25 -1.96
N ALA A 265 -4.31 -2.69 -3.11
CA ALA A 265 -3.78 -3.05 -4.42
C ALA A 265 -2.28 -2.84 -4.54
N VAL A 266 -1.80 -1.72 -4.01
CA VAL A 266 -0.39 -1.31 -4.09
C VAL A 266 0.43 -2.18 -3.14
N GLU A 267 -0.08 -2.46 -1.94
CA GLU A 267 0.55 -3.41 -1.01
C GLU A 267 0.61 -4.82 -1.63
N ASN A 268 -0.51 -5.29 -2.19
CA ASN A 268 -0.58 -6.59 -2.85
C ASN A 268 0.37 -6.67 -4.03
N GLN A 269 0.48 -5.62 -4.85
CA GLN A 269 1.43 -5.56 -5.97
C GLN A 269 2.88 -5.59 -5.48
N ALA A 270 3.18 -4.99 -4.33
CA ALA A 270 4.50 -5.04 -3.72
C ALA A 270 4.82 -6.44 -3.18
N THR A 271 3.90 -7.07 -2.44
CA THR A 271 4.01 -8.48 -1.99
C THR A 271 4.15 -9.44 -3.16
N ASP A 272 3.43 -9.18 -4.24
CA ASP A 272 3.43 -9.93 -5.49
C ASP A 272 4.76 -9.90 -6.25
N ARG A 273 5.80 -9.23 -5.73
CA ARG A 273 7.18 -9.31 -6.25
C ARG A 273 7.95 -10.51 -5.70
N ALA A 274 7.66 -10.92 -4.45
CA ALA A 274 8.18 -12.15 -3.86
C ALA A 274 7.29 -13.35 -4.18
N PHE A 275 5.97 -13.12 -4.27
CA PHE A 275 4.98 -14.16 -4.61
C PHE A 275 4.75 -14.22 -6.13
N ARG A 276 5.71 -14.81 -6.85
CA ARG A 276 5.71 -14.96 -8.32
C ARG A 276 6.08 -16.36 -8.75
N ILE A 277 5.79 -16.66 -10.02
CA ILE A 277 6.27 -17.86 -10.71
C ILE A 277 7.79 -17.97 -10.53
N GLY A 278 8.25 -19.15 -10.11
CA GLY A 278 9.64 -19.40 -9.71
C GLY A 278 9.91 -19.25 -8.21
N GLN A 279 8.89 -18.88 -7.42
CA GLN A 279 8.93 -19.02 -5.96
C GLN A 279 8.73 -20.49 -5.58
N THR A 280 9.63 -21.03 -4.76
CA THR A 280 9.60 -22.43 -4.30
C THR A 280 9.36 -22.55 -2.79
N ARG A 281 9.29 -21.42 -2.08
CA ARG A 281 9.15 -21.36 -0.62
C ARG A 281 7.89 -20.61 -0.23
N ASN A 282 7.26 -21.04 0.86
CA ASN A 282 6.13 -20.31 1.46
C ASN A 282 6.54 -18.87 1.75
N VAL A 283 5.66 -17.92 1.43
CA VAL A 283 5.92 -16.49 1.60
C VAL A 283 5.17 -15.97 2.82
N GLN A 284 5.90 -15.44 3.78
CA GLN A 284 5.34 -14.79 4.97
C GLN A 284 5.31 -13.27 4.78
N VAL A 285 4.14 -12.67 4.94
CA VAL A 285 3.90 -11.24 4.74
C VAL A 285 3.52 -10.62 6.08
N HIS A 286 4.35 -9.70 6.55
CA HIS A 286 4.25 -9.04 7.85
C HIS A 286 3.82 -7.59 7.63
N LYS A 287 2.62 -7.22 8.07
CA LYS A 287 2.07 -5.86 7.92
C LYS A 287 2.13 -5.14 9.26
N PHE A 288 3.04 -4.17 9.38
CA PHE A 288 3.27 -3.49 10.65
C PHE A 288 2.20 -2.43 10.90
N LEU A 289 1.73 -2.35 12.13
CA LEU A 289 0.70 -1.43 12.59
C LEU A 289 1.08 -0.90 13.97
N CYS A 290 1.10 0.41 14.15
CA CYS A 290 1.20 0.98 15.49
C CYS A 290 -0.14 0.84 16.24
N GLN A 291 -0.12 0.12 17.37
CA GLN A 291 -1.31 -0.12 18.20
C GLN A 291 -1.90 1.20 18.71
N GLY A 292 -3.23 1.32 18.69
CA GLY A 292 -3.96 2.47 19.20
C GLY A 292 -3.78 3.77 18.42
N THR A 293 -3.12 3.74 17.25
CA THR A 293 -2.89 4.90 16.39
C THR A 293 -3.87 4.95 15.21
N LEU A 294 -3.72 5.96 14.34
CA LEU A 294 -4.44 5.99 13.06
C LEU A 294 -4.21 4.72 12.23
N GLU A 295 -3.06 4.06 12.36
CA GLU A 295 -2.75 2.93 11.49
C GLU A 295 -3.67 1.74 11.76
N GLU A 296 -3.88 1.42 13.03
CA GLU A 296 -4.83 0.39 13.46
C GLU A 296 -6.26 0.77 13.07
N LYS A 297 -6.68 2.02 13.34
CA LYS A 297 -8.04 2.48 13.02
C LYS A 297 -8.33 2.44 11.52
N ILE A 298 -7.37 2.85 10.67
CA ILE A 298 -7.55 2.77 9.21
C ILE A 298 -7.59 1.31 8.76
N ASP A 299 -6.76 0.43 9.32
CA ASP A 299 -6.81 -1.01 9.01
C ASP A 299 -8.17 -1.62 9.39
N GLU A 300 -8.70 -1.33 10.58
CA GLU A 300 -10.06 -1.73 11.00
C GLU A 300 -11.15 -1.21 10.04
N MET A 301 -11.02 0.02 9.54
CA MET A 301 -11.95 0.58 8.55
C MET A 301 -11.85 -0.13 7.20
N ILE A 302 -10.64 -0.47 6.75
CA ILE A 302 -10.40 -1.19 5.50
C ILE A 302 -11.00 -2.60 5.59
N GLU A 303 -10.77 -3.32 6.69
CA GLU A 303 -11.32 -4.67 6.88
C GLU A 303 -12.85 -4.66 6.95
N ARG A 304 -13.46 -3.75 7.72
CA ARG A 304 -14.93 -3.56 7.71
C ARG A 304 -15.47 -3.26 6.32
N LYS A 305 -14.76 -2.46 5.52
CA LYS A 305 -15.15 -2.16 4.13
C LYS A 305 -15.00 -3.37 3.21
N LYS A 306 -13.98 -4.21 3.39
CA LYS A 306 -13.81 -5.45 2.62
C LYS A 306 -14.95 -6.44 2.88
N GLU A 307 -15.37 -6.58 4.14
CA GLU A 307 -16.49 -7.45 4.53
C GLU A 307 -17.83 -6.98 3.93
N ILE A 308 -18.06 -5.67 3.93
CA ILE A 308 -19.31 -5.06 3.46
C ILE A 308 -19.31 -4.85 1.93
N ALA A 309 -18.13 -4.77 1.30
CA ALA A 309 -18.00 -4.43 -0.11
C ALA A 309 -16.74 -5.02 -0.74
N ALA A 310 -16.87 -6.17 -1.41
CA ALA A 310 -15.89 -6.63 -2.39
C ALA A 310 -15.68 -5.66 -3.59
N ASN A 311 -16.42 -4.54 -3.66
CA ASN A 311 -16.44 -3.61 -4.81
C ASN A 311 -16.37 -2.11 -4.45
N VAL A 312 -16.09 -1.70 -3.20
CA VAL A 312 -16.14 -0.27 -2.80
C VAL A 312 -14.97 0.12 -1.89
N VAL A 313 -13.74 -0.08 -2.37
CA VAL A 313 -12.58 0.61 -1.77
C VAL A 313 -11.97 1.48 -2.85
N GLY A 314 -12.42 2.74 -2.93
CA GLY A 314 -11.83 3.71 -3.84
C GLY A 314 -10.33 3.86 -3.55
N ALA A 315 -9.49 3.73 -4.58
CA ALA A 315 -8.06 3.85 -4.45
C ALA A 315 -7.64 5.28 -4.08
N GLY A 316 -6.98 5.39 -2.92
CA GLY A 316 -6.28 6.59 -2.49
C GLY A 316 -6.71 7.06 -1.11
N GLU A 317 -5.94 8.00 -0.56
CA GLU A 317 -6.25 8.64 0.72
C GLU A 317 -7.42 9.64 0.61
N GLY A 318 -8.02 9.81 -0.58
CA GLY A 318 -9.07 10.78 -0.84
C GLY A 318 -10.31 10.59 0.03
N TRP A 319 -10.69 9.35 0.32
CA TRP A 319 -11.83 9.08 1.22
C TRP A 319 -11.57 9.57 2.66
N LEU A 320 -10.31 9.65 3.10
CA LEU A 320 -9.96 10.22 4.40
C LEU A 320 -10.23 11.73 4.43
N THR A 321 -10.00 12.42 3.30
CA THR A 321 -10.22 13.87 3.21
C THR A 321 -11.70 14.27 3.20
N GLU A 322 -12.60 13.33 2.90
CA GLU A 322 -14.06 13.55 2.91
C GLU A 322 -14.71 13.25 4.27
N LEU A 323 -13.97 12.69 5.23
CA LEU A 323 -14.48 12.47 6.59
C LEU A 323 -14.81 13.80 7.27
N SER A 324 -15.84 13.80 8.11
CA SER A 324 -16.20 14.93 8.96
C SER A 324 -15.09 15.24 9.99
N THR A 325 -15.12 16.44 10.57
CA THR A 325 -14.08 16.83 11.54
C THR A 325 -14.13 15.96 12.80
N ALA A 326 -15.33 15.54 13.24
CA ALA A 326 -15.48 14.61 14.35
C ALA A 326 -14.86 13.24 14.03
N GLU A 327 -15.14 12.69 12.85
CA GLU A 327 -14.57 11.42 12.39
C GLU A 327 -13.04 11.49 12.25
N LEU A 328 -12.49 12.62 11.79
CA LEU A 328 -11.04 12.82 11.70
C LEU A 328 -10.38 12.92 13.06
N LYS A 329 -10.99 13.65 14.00
CA LYS A 329 -10.50 13.77 15.37
C LYS A 329 -10.48 12.40 16.05
N ASP A 330 -11.56 11.61 15.88
CA ASP A 330 -11.58 10.22 16.35
C ASP A 330 -10.51 9.37 15.65
N LEU A 331 -10.39 9.46 14.33
CA LEU A 331 -9.39 8.71 13.56
C LEU A 331 -7.96 8.99 14.03
N PHE A 332 -7.64 10.24 14.32
CA PHE A 332 -6.30 10.66 14.73
C PHE A 332 -6.02 10.39 16.21
N ALA A 333 -7.05 10.35 17.06
CA ALA A 333 -6.89 10.18 18.51
C ALA A 333 -6.09 8.91 18.86
N LEU A 334 -5.16 9.06 19.81
CA LEU A 334 -4.38 7.95 20.37
C LEU A 334 -5.23 7.20 21.41
N ARG A 335 -5.36 5.88 21.28
CA ARG A 335 -6.00 5.03 22.31
C ARG A 335 -5.06 4.88 23.52
N ALA A 336 -5.63 4.78 24.73
CA ALA A 336 -4.85 4.70 25.97
C ALA A 336 -3.89 3.50 26.02
N GLU A 337 -4.21 2.42 25.30
CA GLU A 337 -3.45 1.17 25.23
C GLU A 337 -2.23 1.23 24.29
N ALA A 338 -1.97 2.37 23.64
CA ALA A 338 -0.97 2.51 22.59
C ALA A 338 0.50 2.59 23.08
N VAL A 339 0.70 2.84 24.38
CA VAL A 339 2.02 3.16 24.95
C VAL A 339 2.54 1.98 25.75
N GLN A 340 3.79 1.58 25.49
CA GLN A 340 4.51 0.60 26.30
C GLN A 340 4.81 1.21 27.69
N GLU A 341 4.47 0.51 28.78
CA GLU A 341 4.77 0.94 30.16
C GLU A 341 6.25 1.24 30.41
#